data_AF-A0A2V8SV81-F1
#
_entry.id   AF-A0A2V8SV81-F1
#
_cell.length_a   1.000
_cell.length_b   1.000
_cell.length_c   1.000
_cell.angle_alpha   90.00
_cell.angle_beta   90.00
_cell.angle_gamma   90.00
#
_symmetry.space_group_name_H-M   'P 1'
#
loop_
_entity.id
_entity.type
_entity.pdbx_description
1 polymer ?
#
loop_
_entity_poly.entity_id
_entity_poly.type
_entity_poly.pdbx_seq_one_letter_code
_entity_poly.pdbx_strand_id
1 'polypeptide(L)'
;RSEFKYLLRDRSLARFLTDEERERYAGVGLWVESDIKSSGVEALLNPRAPVVSVSHQEYFGTRESRRRFVQTIGANEGVRMYSLCLPEDLQSAEEFIRSRGLEVGTATPVEVPFFSPSNRIGMMLVAVSPPRDAAARAEFESSWTKAALADEDYRAEITTADAPAVMRAGERRTLRVRVRNVGRAVWPARGDARGMYQVNAGDRWLDAEGTHVVNDLDGRAAMPADLAPGGEVELPLDVTAPRAPGEYILEIDMIHEGVTFFYEKGSPTFRARVRVEP
;
A
#
# COMPACT_ATOMS: atom_id res chain seq x y z
N ARG A 1 41.90 -13.25 -31.37
CA ARG A 1 42.87 -14.21 -30.74
C ARG A 1 43.12 -13.95 -29.24
N SER A 2 42.55 -12.91 -28.61
CA SER A 2 42.78 -12.61 -27.18
C SER A 2 41.73 -13.13 -26.20
N GLU A 3 40.50 -13.43 -26.63
CA GLU A 3 39.42 -13.83 -25.71
C GLU A 3 39.38 -15.32 -25.36
N PHE A 4 39.98 -16.19 -26.18
CA PHE A 4 40.00 -17.65 -25.94
C PHE A 4 40.56 -18.04 -24.55
N LYS A 5 41.40 -17.21 -23.94
CA LYS A 5 41.92 -17.43 -22.57
C LYS A 5 40.85 -17.37 -21.48
N TYR A 6 39.69 -16.77 -21.77
CA TYR A 6 38.57 -16.63 -20.84
C TYR A 6 37.47 -17.67 -21.04
N LEU A 7 37.55 -18.48 -22.12
CA LEU A 7 36.61 -19.56 -22.38
C LEU A 7 36.56 -20.51 -21.17
N LEU A 8 35.35 -20.75 -20.62
CA LEU A 8 35.08 -21.54 -19.40
C LEU A 8 35.61 -20.92 -18.08
N ARG A 9 36.15 -19.69 -18.10
CA ARG A 9 36.71 -18.96 -16.95
C ARG A 9 36.05 -17.59 -16.72
N ASP A 10 35.03 -17.30 -17.49
CA ASP A 10 34.25 -16.07 -17.60
C ASP A 10 33.05 -16.03 -16.63
N ARG A 11 32.98 -16.89 -15.62
CA ARG A 11 31.82 -17.04 -14.72
C ARG A 11 31.56 -15.85 -13.78
N SER A 12 32.30 -14.75 -13.90
CA SER A 12 32.17 -13.58 -13.03
C SER A 12 32.43 -12.31 -13.81
N LEU A 13 31.39 -11.50 -13.96
CA LEU A 13 31.45 -10.18 -14.59
C LEU A 13 32.45 -9.26 -13.86
N ALA A 14 32.53 -9.38 -12.53
CA ALA A 14 33.45 -8.62 -11.69
C ALA A 14 34.94 -8.81 -12.02
N ARG A 15 35.34 -9.87 -12.74
CA ARG A 15 36.73 -10.06 -13.20
C ARG A 15 37.14 -9.13 -14.32
N PHE A 16 36.17 -8.52 -15.00
CA PHE A 16 36.38 -7.65 -16.14
C PHE A 16 36.18 -6.17 -15.81
N LEU A 17 35.81 -5.86 -14.56
CA LEU A 17 35.74 -4.49 -14.04
C LEU A 17 37.13 -3.95 -13.73
N THR A 18 37.36 -2.67 -14.03
CA THR A 18 38.50 -1.90 -13.52
C THR A 18 38.40 -1.71 -12.00
N ASP A 19 39.48 -1.25 -11.36
CA ASP A 19 39.45 -0.99 -9.91
C ASP A 19 38.47 0.15 -9.56
N GLU A 20 38.41 1.20 -10.38
CA GLU A 20 37.46 2.31 -10.21
C GLU A 20 36.01 1.84 -10.36
N GLU A 21 35.72 1.01 -11.38
CA GLU A 21 34.39 0.45 -11.58
C GLU A 21 33.99 -0.47 -10.42
N ARG A 22 34.92 -1.30 -9.95
CA ARG A 22 34.70 -2.18 -8.80
C ARG A 22 34.36 -1.38 -7.55
N GLU A 23 35.07 -0.29 -7.27
CA GLU A 23 34.80 0.59 -6.14
C GLU A 23 33.44 1.28 -6.27
N ARG A 24 33.12 1.79 -7.47
CA ARG A 24 31.83 2.42 -7.78
C ARG A 24 30.66 1.49 -7.45
N TYR A 25 30.67 0.28 -8.01
CA TYR A 25 29.56 -0.67 -7.86
C TYR A 25 29.53 -1.33 -6.48
N ALA A 26 30.68 -1.58 -5.84
CA ALA A 26 30.74 -2.15 -4.50
C ALA A 26 30.08 -1.27 -3.43
N GLY A 27 30.06 0.05 -3.63
CA GLY A 27 29.37 0.95 -2.71
C GLY A 27 27.95 1.34 -3.14
N VAL A 28 27.36 0.64 -4.12
CA VAL A 28 25.90 0.65 -4.30
C VAL A 28 25.30 -0.14 -3.13
N GLY A 29 24.47 0.50 -2.32
CA GLY A 29 23.83 -0.14 -1.17
C GLY A 29 22.47 -0.75 -1.48
N LEU A 30 21.82 -0.32 -2.55
CA LEU A 30 20.54 -0.82 -3.02
C LEU A 30 20.41 -0.60 -4.52
N TRP A 31 20.03 -1.64 -5.26
CA TRP A 31 19.62 -1.53 -6.65
C TRP A 31 18.11 -1.33 -6.75
N VAL A 32 17.70 -0.32 -7.52
CA VAL A 32 16.30 -0.03 -7.85
C VAL A 32 16.07 -0.49 -9.27
N GLU A 33 15.55 -1.71 -9.43
CA GLU A 33 15.33 -2.30 -10.75
C GLU A 33 14.13 -1.62 -11.41
N SER A 34 14.41 -0.73 -12.36
CA SER A 34 13.39 -0.02 -13.15
C SER A 34 13.18 -0.59 -14.55
N ASP A 35 13.98 -1.58 -14.93
CA ASP A 35 13.89 -2.28 -16.22
C ASP A 35 14.27 -3.75 -16.02
N ILE A 36 13.47 -4.66 -16.56
CA ILE A 36 13.74 -6.10 -16.48
C ILE A 36 15.06 -6.48 -17.18
N LYS A 37 15.49 -5.72 -18.20
CA LYS A 37 16.71 -5.97 -18.98
C LYS A 37 18.00 -5.76 -18.17
N SER A 38 17.96 -4.97 -17.09
CA SER A 38 19.14 -4.63 -16.28
C SER A 38 19.29 -5.46 -15.01
N SER A 39 18.21 -6.11 -14.54
CA SER A 39 18.13 -6.93 -13.32
C SER A 39 19.34 -7.85 -13.07
N GLY A 40 19.68 -8.67 -14.07
CA GLY A 40 20.80 -9.60 -13.98
C GLY A 40 22.16 -8.89 -13.90
N VAL A 41 22.30 -7.73 -14.54
CA VAL A 41 23.54 -6.96 -14.53
C VAL A 41 23.76 -6.32 -13.16
N GLU A 42 22.71 -5.72 -12.58
CA GLU A 42 22.74 -5.13 -11.23
C GLU A 42 23.21 -6.14 -10.17
N ALA A 43 22.58 -7.33 -10.17
CA ALA A 43 22.94 -8.42 -9.26
C ALA A 43 24.38 -8.92 -9.45
N LEU A 44 24.89 -8.92 -10.69
CA LEU A 44 26.28 -9.33 -10.99
C LEU A 44 27.31 -8.25 -10.62
N LEU A 45 26.95 -6.96 -10.72
CA LEU A 45 27.82 -5.83 -10.38
C LEU A 45 28.04 -5.71 -8.88
N ASN A 46 27.00 -5.93 -8.08
CA ASN A 46 27.13 -6.04 -6.63
C ASN A 46 26.17 -7.09 -6.03
N PRO A 47 26.63 -8.35 -5.87
CA PRO A 47 25.81 -9.44 -5.32
C PRO A 47 25.41 -9.26 -3.85
N ARG A 48 26.00 -8.28 -3.14
CA ARG A 48 25.68 -7.99 -1.74
C ARG A 48 24.58 -6.94 -1.58
N ALA A 49 24.34 -6.13 -2.62
CA ALA A 49 23.31 -5.13 -2.58
C ALA A 49 21.94 -5.79 -2.82
N PRO A 50 20.92 -5.54 -1.98
CA PRO A 50 19.55 -5.90 -2.29
C PRO A 50 19.10 -5.26 -3.60
N VAL A 51 18.16 -5.91 -4.30
CA VAL A 51 17.51 -5.41 -5.51
C VAL A 51 16.02 -5.26 -5.20
N VAL A 52 15.46 -4.08 -5.47
CA VAL A 52 14.03 -3.78 -5.30
C VAL A 52 13.46 -3.33 -6.63
N SER A 53 12.50 -4.11 -7.15
CA SER A 53 11.83 -3.80 -8.41
C SER A 53 10.79 -2.70 -8.24
N VAL A 54 10.79 -1.75 -9.19
CA VAL A 54 9.79 -0.69 -9.30
C VAL A 54 8.97 -0.76 -10.60
N SER A 55 9.44 -1.55 -11.57
CA SER A 55 8.86 -1.70 -12.91
C SER A 55 7.63 -2.61 -12.96
N HIS A 56 7.54 -3.63 -12.09
CA HIS A 56 6.44 -4.59 -12.07
C HIS A 56 5.23 -4.02 -11.33
N GLN A 57 4.13 -3.77 -12.04
CA GLN A 57 2.91 -3.21 -11.45
C GLN A 57 2.24 -4.16 -10.45
N GLU A 58 2.28 -5.45 -10.71
CA GLU A 58 1.71 -6.53 -9.90
C GLU A 58 2.26 -6.56 -8.47
N TYR A 59 3.51 -6.14 -8.25
CA TYR A 59 4.11 -6.07 -6.91
C TYR A 59 3.49 -5.00 -6.03
N PHE A 60 2.72 -4.09 -6.61
CA PHE A 60 2.10 -2.99 -5.89
C PHE A 60 0.57 -3.13 -5.89
N GLY A 61 0.04 -4.31 -6.19
CA GLY A 61 -1.41 -4.55 -6.16
C GLY A 61 -1.98 -4.46 -4.74
N THR A 62 -1.24 -4.97 -3.74
CA THR A 62 -1.73 -5.07 -2.35
C THR A 62 -1.15 -3.97 -1.46
N ARG A 63 -1.89 -3.65 -0.38
CA ARG A 63 -1.43 -2.74 0.68
C ARG A 63 -0.16 -3.24 1.37
N GLU A 64 -0.08 -4.54 1.66
CA GLU A 64 1.09 -5.14 2.33
C GLU A 64 2.34 -5.04 1.47
N SER A 65 2.24 -5.27 0.16
CA SER A 65 3.39 -5.13 -0.72
C SER A 65 3.85 -3.69 -0.86
N ARG A 66 2.92 -2.72 -0.96
CA ARG A 66 3.25 -1.27 -0.91
C ARG A 66 3.92 -0.90 0.42
N ARG A 67 3.42 -1.42 1.55
CA ARG A 67 4.01 -1.19 2.88
C ARG A 67 5.43 -1.74 2.95
N ARG A 68 5.63 -2.97 2.48
CA ARG A 68 6.96 -3.61 2.42
C ARG A 68 7.91 -2.83 1.54
N PHE A 69 7.46 -2.30 0.41
CA PHE A 69 8.26 -1.44 -0.45
C PHE A 69 8.73 -0.19 0.31
N VAL A 70 7.80 0.57 0.89
CA VAL A 70 8.13 1.77 1.68
C VAL A 70 9.10 1.45 2.83
N GLN A 71 8.86 0.38 3.58
CA GLN A 71 9.74 -0.07 4.66
C GLN A 71 11.14 -0.48 4.15
N THR A 72 11.21 -1.15 3.00
CA THR A 72 12.50 -1.57 2.42
C THR A 72 13.31 -0.37 1.98
N ILE A 73 12.68 0.61 1.34
CA ILE A 73 13.35 1.86 0.96
C ILE A 73 13.81 2.61 2.22
N GLY A 74 12.96 2.74 3.23
CA GLY A 74 13.29 3.42 4.49
C GLY A 74 14.42 2.73 5.28
N ALA A 75 14.44 1.39 5.32
CA ALA A 75 15.51 0.62 5.97
C ALA A 75 16.88 0.77 5.30
N ASN A 76 16.90 1.21 4.04
CA ASN A 76 18.10 1.49 3.27
C ASN A 76 18.36 3.01 3.14
N GLU A 77 17.75 3.84 3.97
CA GLU A 77 18.03 5.28 3.94
C GLU A 77 19.50 5.58 4.26
N GLY A 78 20.07 6.55 3.53
CA GLY A 78 21.48 6.93 3.66
C GLY A 78 22.46 6.05 2.90
N VAL A 79 22.03 4.91 2.34
CA VAL A 79 22.86 4.15 1.40
C VAL A 79 22.73 4.74 -0.02
N ARG A 80 23.72 4.47 -0.87
CA ARG A 80 23.65 4.89 -2.28
C ARG A 80 22.73 3.97 -3.05
N MET A 81 21.60 4.51 -3.51
CA MET A 81 20.64 3.78 -4.33
C MET A 81 20.83 4.16 -5.80
N TYR A 82 20.84 3.16 -6.67
CA TYR A 82 20.99 3.36 -8.10
C TYR A 82 20.04 2.44 -8.88
N SER A 83 19.59 2.92 -10.03
CA SER A 83 19.01 2.09 -11.08
C SER A 83 20.00 1.99 -12.24
N LEU A 84 20.00 0.85 -12.93
CA LEU A 84 20.68 0.67 -14.20
C LEU A 84 19.63 0.46 -15.30
N CYS A 85 19.79 1.09 -16.45
CA CYS A 85 18.94 0.83 -17.62
C CYS A 85 19.72 1.02 -18.93
N LEU A 86 19.16 0.56 -20.04
CA LEU A 86 19.71 0.90 -21.36
C LEU A 86 19.42 2.37 -21.69
N PRO A 87 20.25 3.04 -22.50
CA PRO A 87 20.02 4.44 -22.88
C PRO A 87 18.65 4.71 -23.50
N GLU A 88 18.15 3.78 -24.32
CA GLU A 88 16.82 3.86 -24.95
C GLU A 88 15.65 3.72 -23.95
N ASP A 89 15.89 3.09 -22.80
CA ASP A 89 14.86 2.85 -21.78
C ASP A 89 14.90 3.90 -20.65
N LEU A 90 15.82 4.86 -20.71
CA LEU A 90 16.04 5.85 -19.64
C LEU A 90 14.76 6.59 -19.25
N GLN A 91 13.99 7.08 -20.23
CA GLN A 91 12.75 7.79 -19.94
C GLN A 91 11.77 6.92 -19.14
N SER A 92 11.49 5.71 -19.62
CA SER A 92 10.59 4.76 -18.96
C SER A 92 11.09 4.37 -17.56
N ALA A 93 12.41 4.15 -17.42
CA ALA A 93 13.04 3.85 -16.14
C ALA A 93 12.79 4.97 -15.11
N GLU A 94 13.00 6.22 -15.50
CA GLU A 94 12.74 7.37 -14.64
C GLU A 94 11.26 7.53 -14.29
N GLU A 95 10.35 7.29 -15.26
CA GLU A 95 8.91 7.31 -15.03
C GLU A 95 8.48 6.24 -14.02
N PHE A 96 9.00 5.01 -14.11
CA PHE A 96 8.72 3.97 -13.13
C PHE A 96 9.22 4.35 -11.74
N ILE A 97 10.43 4.88 -11.61
CA ILE A 97 10.99 5.33 -10.33
C ILE A 97 10.09 6.41 -9.71
N ARG A 98 9.73 7.45 -10.48
CA ARG A 98 8.85 8.55 -10.02
C ARG A 98 7.45 8.05 -9.66
N SER A 99 6.91 7.08 -10.41
CA SER A 99 5.58 6.50 -10.12
C SER A 99 5.50 5.79 -8.76
N ARG A 100 6.65 5.42 -8.19
CA ARG A 100 6.74 4.84 -6.84
C ARG A 100 7.04 5.87 -5.75
N GLY A 101 7.00 7.16 -6.08
CA GLY A 101 7.27 8.26 -5.16
C GLY A 101 8.75 8.40 -4.81
N LEU A 102 9.67 7.85 -5.61
CA LEU A 102 11.11 8.07 -5.47
C LEU A 102 11.56 9.24 -6.36
N GLU A 103 12.65 9.89 -5.97
CA GLU A 103 13.30 10.95 -6.74
C GLU A 103 14.37 10.35 -7.67
N VAL A 104 14.41 10.89 -8.88
CA VAL A 104 15.44 10.61 -9.89
C VAL A 104 16.49 11.70 -9.80
N GLY A 105 17.74 11.30 -9.56
CA GLY A 105 18.92 12.17 -9.56
C GLY A 105 19.67 12.14 -10.88
N THR A 106 20.99 12.31 -10.81
CA THR A 106 21.85 12.32 -12.01
C THR A 106 21.90 10.96 -12.69
N ALA A 107 21.68 10.95 -14.02
CA ALA A 107 21.91 9.81 -14.88
C ALA A 107 23.31 9.92 -15.52
N THR A 108 24.17 8.93 -15.28
CA THR A 108 25.56 8.91 -15.77
C THR A 108 25.74 7.75 -16.74
N PRO A 109 26.26 7.97 -17.97
CA PRO A 109 26.57 6.88 -18.88
C PRO A 109 27.71 6.02 -18.31
N VAL A 110 27.58 4.70 -18.38
CA VAL A 110 28.56 3.72 -17.92
C VAL A 110 28.72 2.59 -18.93
N GLU A 111 29.94 2.08 -19.05
CA GLU A 111 30.24 0.91 -19.88
C GLU A 111 30.38 -0.33 -18.99
N VAL A 112 29.43 -1.26 -19.06
CA VAL A 112 29.44 -2.46 -18.23
C VAL A 112 30.04 -3.63 -19.02
N PRO A 113 31.12 -4.28 -18.56
CA PRO A 113 31.69 -5.40 -19.28
C PRO A 113 30.71 -6.59 -19.24
N PHE A 114 30.56 -7.30 -20.35
CA PHE A 114 29.71 -8.50 -20.41
C PHE A 114 30.56 -9.73 -20.63
N PHE A 115 31.14 -10.21 -19.53
CA PHE A 115 32.02 -11.39 -19.47
C PHE A 115 33.23 -11.35 -20.42
N SER A 116 33.62 -10.14 -20.86
CA SER A 116 34.74 -9.88 -21.74
C SER A 116 35.31 -8.48 -21.47
N PRO A 117 36.63 -8.27 -21.67
CA PRO A 117 37.24 -6.95 -21.58
C PRO A 117 36.91 -6.04 -22.78
N SER A 118 36.53 -6.62 -23.93
CA SER A 118 36.23 -5.89 -25.17
C SER A 118 34.74 -5.71 -25.41
N ASN A 119 33.92 -6.67 -24.98
CA ASN A 119 32.48 -6.59 -25.12
C ASN A 119 31.87 -5.88 -23.91
N ARG A 120 31.45 -4.63 -24.10
CA ARG A 120 30.84 -3.80 -23.07
C ARG A 120 29.47 -3.33 -23.54
N ILE A 121 28.54 -3.22 -22.60
CA ILE A 121 27.18 -2.73 -22.80
C ILE A 121 27.14 -1.30 -22.26
N GLY A 122 26.82 -0.34 -23.12
CA GLY A 122 26.54 1.02 -22.71
C GLY A 122 25.21 1.08 -21.96
N MET A 123 25.23 1.62 -20.74
CA MET A 123 24.07 1.70 -19.86
C MET A 123 24.03 3.07 -19.18
N MET A 124 22.89 3.42 -18.60
CA MET A 124 22.72 4.60 -17.76
C MET A 124 22.65 4.18 -16.29
N LEU A 125 23.54 4.73 -15.48
CA LEU A 125 23.52 4.61 -14.02
C LEU A 125 22.78 5.81 -13.44
N VAL A 126 21.57 5.60 -12.96
CA VAL A 126 20.65 6.65 -12.49
C VAL A 126 20.66 6.68 -10.97
N ALA A 127 21.08 7.80 -10.38
CA ALA A 127 20.98 7.99 -8.94
C ALA A 127 19.52 8.04 -8.51
N VAL A 128 19.17 7.31 -7.45
CA VAL A 128 17.81 7.29 -6.89
C VAL A 128 17.88 7.71 -5.42
N SER A 129 16.88 8.43 -4.96
CA SER A 129 16.69 8.70 -3.54
C SER A 129 15.22 8.68 -3.18
N PRO A 130 14.84 8.38 -1.92
CA PRO A 130 13.51 8.72 -1.47
C PRO A 130 13.36 10.25 -1.38
N PRO A 131 12.13 10.80 -1.27
CA PRO A 131 11.92 12.24 -1.34
C PRO A 131 12.71 13.03 -0.29
N ARG A 132 13.31 14.15 -0.68
CA ARG A 132 14.09 15.01 0.24
C ARG A 132 13.21 16.02 0.96
N ASP A 133 12.18 16.51 0.26
CA ASP A 133 11.19 17.40 0.86
C ASP A 133 10.38 16.66 1.94
N ALA A 134 10.14 17.31 3.08
CA ALA A 134 9.48 16.68 4.22
C ALA A 134 8.01 16.31 3.93
N ALA A 135 7.30 17.11 3.14
CA ALA A 135 5.91 16.83 2.79
C ALA A 135 5.82 15.68 1.78
N ALA A 136 6.66 15.71 0.74
CA ALA A 136 6.76 14.62 -0.22
C ALA A 136 7.22 13.31 0.45
N ARG A 137 8.11 13.40 1.45
CA ARG A 137 8.55 12.25 2.24
C ARG A 137 7.41 11.65 3.06
N ALA A 138 6.66 12.47 3.79
CA ALA A 138 5.50 12.01 4.53
C ALA A 138 4.44 11.38 3.62
N GLU A 139 4.26 11.91 2.40
CA GLU A 139 3.39 11.31 1.38
C GLU A 139 3.91 9.94 0.92
N PHE A 140 5.21 9.81 0.63
CA PHE A 140 5.83 8.54 0.27
C PHE A 140 5.68 7.49 1.38
N GLU A 141 5.96 7.87 2.62
CA GLU A 141 5.87 6.99 3.80
C GLU A 141 4.44 6.52 4.10
N SER A 142 3.45 7.34 3.73
CA SER A 142 2.03 7.03 3.87
C SER A 142 1.41 6.42 2.59
N SER A 143 2.15 6.32 1.49
CA SER A 143 1.59 5.90 0.18
C SER A 143 0.92 4.52 0.20
N TRP A 144 1.37 3.63 1.08
CA TRP A 144 0.78 2.31 1.27
C TRP A 144 -0.60 2.35 1.94
N THR A 145 -1.00 3.44 2.61
CA THR A 145 -2.34 3.59 3.16
C THR A 145 -3.38 3.94 2.10
N LYS A 146 -2.98 4.49 0.94
CA LYS A 146 -3.87 4.96 -0.14
C LYS A 146 -4.31 3.83 -1.09
N ALA A 147 -4.73 2.68 -0.56
CA ALA A 147 -5.05 1.50 -1.38
C ALA A 147 -6.26 0.72 -0.86
N ALA A 148 -7.08 0.24 -1.79
CA ALA A 148 -8.12 -0.74 -1.50
C ALA A 148 -7.51 -2.06 -0.98
N LEU A 149 -8.21 -2.72 -0.08
CA LEU A 149 -7.96 -4.12 0.30
C LEU A 149 -8.46 -5.05 -0.82
N ALA A 150 -8.03 -6.31 -0.80
CA ALA A 150 -8.64 -7.34 -1.65
C ALA A 150 -10.10 -7.58 -1.24
N ASP A 151 -10.95 -7.98 -2.17
CA ASP A 151 -12.40 -8.10 -1.93
C ASP A 151 -12.73 -9.10 -0.81
N GLU A 152 -11.94 -10.17 -0.69
CA GLU A 152 -12.03 -11.18 0.36
C GLU A 152 -11.58 -10.70 1.76
N ASP A 153 -10.85 -9.58 1.85
CA ASP A 153 -10.34 -9.03 3.11
C ASP A 153 -11.33 -8.07 3.79
N TYR A 154 -12.38 -7.65 3.08
CA TYR A 154 -13.50 -6.94 3.66
C TYR A 154 -14.45 -7.91 4.37
N ARG A 155 -14.02 -8.47 5.50
CA ARG A 155 -14.81 -9.44 6.27
C ARG A 155 -14.81 -9.08 7.74
N ALA A 156 -15.94 -8.61 8.23
CA ALA A 156 -16.17 -8.22 9.61
C ALA A 156 -17.16 -9.15 10.32
N GLU A 157 -16.97 -9.32 11.61
CA GLU A 157 -18.02 -9.76 12.54
C GLU A 157 -18.34 -8.59 13.45
N ILE A 158 -19.61 -8.19 13.47
CA ILE A 158 -20.09 -6.99 14.18
C ILE A 158 -21.17 -7.43 15.17
N THR A 159 -21.00 -7.07 16.43
CA THR A 159 -21.97 -7.35 17.49
C THR A 159 -22.16 -6.13 18.38
N THR A 160 -23.36 -5.96 18.92
CA THR A 160 -23.63 -5.00 19.98
C THR A 160 -24.72 -5.52 20.89
N ALA A 161 -24.52 -5.35 22.20
CA ALA A 161 -25.53 -5.68 23.21
C ALA A 161 -26.47 -4.49 23.53
N ASP A 162 -26.14 -3.29 23.02
CA ASP A 162 -26.78 -2.04 23.42
C ASP A 162 -27.84 -1.55 22.43
N ALA A 163 -28.11 -2.32 21.35
CA ALA A 163 -29.05 -1.93 20.31
C ALA A 163 -30.48 -1.72 20.89
N PRO A 164 -31.08 -0.53 20.71
CA PRO A 164 -32.39 -0.23 21.28
C PRO A 164 -33.51 -0.92 20.50
N ALA A 165 -34.52 -1.43 21.20
CA ALA A 165 -35.77 -1.85 20.56
C ALA A 165 -36.69 -0.66 20.21
N VAL A 166 -36.53 0.47 20.92
CA VAL A 166 -37.33 1.68 20.76
C VAL A 166 -36.44 2.92 20.90
N MET A 167 -36.67 3.93 20.07
CA MET A 167 -36.05 5.26 20.14
C MET A 167 -37.11 6.34 19.89
N ARG A 168 -36.87 7.58 20.32
CA ARG A 168 -37.68 8.73 19.91
C ARG A 168 -37.21 9.29 18.58
N ALA A 169 -38.12 9.94 17.86
CA ALA A 169 -37.83 10.60 16.60
C ALA A 169 -36.67 11.60 16.73
N GLY A 170 -35.61 11.41 15.94
CA GLY A 170 -34.40 12.25 16.00
C GLY A 170 -33.53 12.07 17.24
N GLU A 171 -33.80 11.07 18.10
CA GLU A 171 -32.96 10.74 19.25
C GLU A 171 -31.57 10.30 18.78
N ARG A 172 -30.52 10.87 19.40
CA ARG A 172 -29.14 10.41 19.24
C ARG A 172 -28.76 9.50 20.40
N ARG A 173 -28.17 8.34 20.09
CA ARG A 173 -27.74 7.36 21.08
C ARG A 173 -26.38 6.77 20.72
N THR A 174 -25.51 6.63 21.71
CA THR A 174 -24.22 5.95 21.55
C THR A 174 -24.38 4.45 21.81
N LEU A 175 -23.94 3.63 20.86
CA LEU A 175 -23.88 2.17 20.96
C LEU A 175 -22.43 1.73 21.11
N ARG A 176 -22.17 0.76 21.98
CA ARG A 176 -20.87 0.07 22.01
C ARG A 176 -20.90 -1.07 21.00
N VAL A 177 -20.16 -0.91 19.92
CA VAL A 177 -20.10 -1.87 18.82
C VAL A 177 -18.79 -2.62 18.91
N ARG A 178 -18.86 -3.94 19.12
CA ARG A 178 -17.70 -4.82 19.02
C ARG A 178 -17.54 -5.27 17.59
N VAL A 179 -16.35 -5.03 17.05
CA VAL A 179 -15.96 -5.37 15.69
C VAL A 179 -14.75 -6.29 15.74
N ARG A 180 -14.81 -7.39 14.97
CA ARG A 180 -13.69 -8.30 14.75
C ARG A 180 -13.31 -8.33 13.28
N ASN A 181 -12.01 -8.25 13.00
CA ASN A 181 -11.47 -8.47 11.66
C ASN A 181 -11.36 -9.97 11.38
N VAL A 182 -12.20 -10.49 10.48
CA VAL A 182 -12.17 -11.89 10.01
C VAL A 182 -11.58 -12.02 8.60
N GLY A 183 -11.05 -10.93 8.04
CA GLY A 183 -10.23 -10.93 6.82
C GLY A 183 -8.77 -11.32 7.10
N ARG A 184 -7.92 -11.25 6.06
CA ARG A 184 -6.49 -11.59 6.13
C ARG A 184 -5.57 -10.37 6.05
N ALA A 185 -6.11 -9.20 5.69
CA ALA A 185 -5.39 -7.93 5.70
C ALA A 185 -5.61 -7.15 7.00
N VAL A 186 -4.62 -6.33 7.36
CA VAL A 186 -4.74 -5.32 8.42
C VAL A 186 -5.66 -4.20 7.94
N TRP A 187 -6.65 -3.83 8.75
CA TRP A 187 -7.50 -2.68 8.47
C TRP A 187 -6.85 -1.37 8.95
N PRO A 188 -6.77 -0.34 8.10
CA PRO A 188 -6.23 0.96 8.47
C PRO A 188 -7.16 1.67 9.46
N ALA A 189 -6.64 2.16 10.58
CA ALA A 189 -7.35 3.15 11.40
C ALA A 189 -7.10 4.59 10.96
N ARG A 190 -6.09 4.80 10.11
CA ARG A 190 -5.71 6.12 9.59
C ARG A 190 -5.52 6.07 8.08
N GLY A 191 -6.06 7.09 7.43
CA GLY A 191 -6.09 7.26 5.99
C GLY A 191 -5.10 8.30 5.51
N ASP A 192 -5.37 8.88 4.35
CA ASP A 192 -4.67 10.08 3.87
C ASP A 192 -5.08 11.34 4.66
N ALA A 193 -4.50 12.50 4.31
CA ALA A 193 -4.79 13.77 4.97
C ALA A 193 -6.27 14.23 4.87
N ARG A 194 -7.07 13.63 3.98
CA ARG A 194 -8.51 13.88 3.84
C ARG A 194 -9.36 12.83 4.56
N GLY A 195 -8.75 11.87 5.25
CA GLY A 195 -9.42 10.75 5.91
C GLY A 195 -9.84 9.63 4.95
N MET A 196 -9.33 9.61 3.71
CA MET A 196 -9.62 8.55 2.74
C MET A 196 -8.81 7.30 3.06
N TYR A 197 -9.33 6.12 2.72
CA TYR A 197 -8.67 4.82 2.94
C TYR A 197 -8.44 4.42 4.40
N GLN A 198 -9.15 5.02 5.35
CA GLN A 198 -9.27 4.47 6.70
C GLN A 198 -10.52 3.62 6.79
N VAL A 199 -10.54 2.68 7.74
CA VAL A 199 -11.69 1.85 8.07
C VAL A 199 -12.36 2.39 9.32
N ASN A 200 -13.66 2.64 9.20
CA ASN A 200 -14.53 3.14 10.26
C ASN A 200 -15.76 2.24 10.38
N ALA A 201 -16.41 2.25 11.54
CA ALA A 201 -17.79 1.76 11.64
C ALA A 201 -18.77 2.89 11.32
N GLY A 202 -19.87 2.57 10.67
CA GLY A 202 -20.97 3.50 10.41
C GLY A 202 -22.32 2.82 10.50
N ASP A 203 -23.38 3.63 10.64
CA ASP A 203 -24.76 3.18 10.63
C ASP A 203 -25.51 3.60 9.37
N ARG A 204 -26.55 2.84 9.06
CA ARG A 204 -27.60 3.18 8.10
C ARG A 204 -28.95 2.81 8.67
N TRP A 205 -29.94 3.63 8.38
CA TRP A 205 -31.32 3.34 8.71
C TRP A 205 -32.04 2.87 7.46
N LEU A 206 -32.58 1.66 7.52
CA LEU A 206 -33.39 1.09 6.45
C LEU A 206 -34.87 1.14 6.85
N ASP A 207 -35.75 1.10 5.84
CA ASP A 207 -37.19 0.89 6.04
C ASP A 207 -37.47 -0.44 6.76
N ALA A 208 -38.74 -0.65 7.14
CA ALA A 208 -39.17 -1.84 7.87
C ALA A 208 -38.86 -3.15 7.10
N GLU A 209 -38.86 -3.06 5.77
CA GLU A 209 -38.55 -4.14 4.84
C GLU A 209 -37.04 -4.38 4.67
N GLY A 210 -36.18 -3.44 5.10
CA GLY A 210 -34.74 -3.49 4.95
C GLY A 210 -34.25 -3.29 3.52
N THR A 211 -35.05 -2.64 2.67
CA THR A 211 -34.83 -2.52 1.22
C THR A 211 -34.29 -1.14 0.86
N HIS A 212 -34.85 -0.07 1.42
CA HIS A 212 -34.42 1.30 1.11
C HIS A 212 -33.74 1.96 2.30
N VAL A 213 -32.66 2.70 2.01
CA VAL A 213 -32.02 3.57 2.99
C VAL A 213 -32.88 4.81 3.19
N VAL A 214 -33.28 5.07 4.43
CA VAL A 214 -34.17 6.16 4.84
C VAL A 214 -33.37 7.37 5.34
N ASN A 215 -32.18 7.12 5.90
CA ASN A 215 -31.23 8.16 6.28
C ASN A 215 -29.81 7.66 6.03
N ASP A 216 -29.03 8.45 5.31
CA ASP A 216 -27.65 8.13 4.96
C ASP A 216 -26.69 8.63 6.06
N LEU A 217 -26.17 7.68 6.84
CA LEU A 217 -24.81 7.73 7.39
C LEU A 217 -24.46 8.91 8.31
N ASP A 218 -25.25 9.11 9.35
CA ASP A 218 -25.03 10.15 10.36
C ASP A 218 -23.92 9.79 11.36
N GLY A 219 -23.67 8.49 11.60
CA GLY A 219 -22.67 7.99 12.54
C GLY A 219 -21.36 7.55 11.87
N ARG A 220 -20.24 7.97 12.47
CA ARG A 220 -18.91 7.41 12.21
C ARG A 220 -18.20 7.15 13.52
N ALA A 221 -17.68 5.95 13.69
CA ALA A 221 -16.77 5.62 14.77
C ALA A 221 -15.41 5.22 14.20
N ALA A 222 -14.41 6.06 14.45
CA ALA A 222 -13.05 5.81 14.01
C ALA A 222 -12.37 4.74 14.86
N MET A 223 -11.62 3.85 14.22
CA MET A 223 -10.78 2.92 14.95
C MET A 223 -9.63 3.67 15.67
N PRO A 224 -9.27 3.28 16.90
CA PRO A 224 -8.20 3.91 17.65
C PRO A 224 -6.80 3.55 17.10
N ALA A 225 -6.65 2.36 16.52
CA ALA A 225 -5.43 1.83 15.94
C ALA A 225 -5.73 0.79 14.85
N ASP A 226 -4.76 0.51 13.97
CA ASP A 226 -4.87 -0.49 12.92
C ASP A 226 -5.31 -1.85 13.48
N LEU A 227 -6.29 -2.49 12.83
CA LEU A 227 -6.86 -3.75 13.30
C LEU A 227 -6.32 -4.93 12.51
N ALA A 228 -5.44 -5.71 13.13
CA ALA A 228 -4.85 -6.90 12.53
C ALA A 228 -5.90 -8.01 12.28
N PRO A 229 -5.63 -8.97 11.37
CA PRO A 229 -6.45 -10.17 11.21
C PRO A 229 -6.70 -10.89 12.54
N GLY A 230 -7.95 -11.23 12.82
CA GLY A 230 -8.40 -11.82 14.09
C GLY A 230 -8.46 -10.85 15.28
N GLY A 231 -8.06 -9.59 15.10
CA GLY A 231 -8.13 -8.55 16.12
C GLY A 231 -9.57 -8.09 16.37
N GLU A 232 -9.81 -7.61 17.59
CA GLU A 232 -11.09 -7.05 18.03
C GLU A 232 -10.94 -5.64 18.59
N VAL A 233 -11.97 -4.83 18.39
CA VAL A 233 -12.08 -3.48 18.96
C VAL A 233 -13.53 -3.17 19.33
N GLU A 234 -13.72 -2.41 20.40
CA GLU A 234 -15.01 -1.84 20.77
C GLU A 234 -15.04 -0.35 20.40
N LEU A 235 -16.04 0.07 19.63
CA LEU A 235 -16.18 1.40 19.08
C LEU A 235 -17.46 2.07 19.62
N PRO A 236 -17.39 3.32 20.12
CA PRO A 236 -18.57 4.10 20.45
C PRO A 236 -19.16 4.69 19.16
N LEU A 237 -20.28 4.14 18.68
CA LEU A 237 -20.98 4.61 17.49
C LEU A 237 -22.21 5.40 17.89
N ASP A 238 -22.23 6.69 17.55
CA ASP A 238 -23.41 7.52 17.70
C ASP A 238 -24.36 7.31 16.52
N VAL A 239 -25.59 6.87 16.81
CA VAL A 239 -26.65 6.68 15.83
C VAL A 239 -27.77 7.68 16.09
N THR A 240 -28.39 8.20 15.02
CA THR A 240 -29.53 9.14 15.12
C THR A 240 -30.76 8.53 14.48
N ALA A 241 -31.82 8.33 15.27
CA ALA A 241 -33.06 7.75 14.77
C ALA A 241 -33.73 8.65 13.72
N PRO A 242 -34.44 8.06 12.72
CA PRO A 242 -35.28 8.82 11.79
C PRO A 242 -36.23 9.79 12.49
N ARG A 243 -36.53 10.93 11.85
CA ARG A 243 -37.47 11.93 12.39
C ARG A 243 -38.93 11.55 12.21
N ALA A 244 -39.23 10.65 11.29
CA ALA A 244 -40.57 10.12 11.11
C ALA A 244 -40.76 8.92 12.05
N PRO A 245 -41.82 8.88 12.87
CA PRO A 245 -42.17 7.68 13.62
C PRO A 245 -42.50 6.51 12.69
N GLY A 246 -42.12 5.30 13.09
CA GLY A 246 -42.28 4.10 12.27
C GLY A 246 -41.40 2.93 12.73
N GLU A 247 -41.48 1.82 12.02
CA GLU A 247 -40.59 0.67 12.21
C GLU A 247 -39.42 0.79 11.22
N TYR A 248 -38.20 0.59 11.73
CA TYR A 248 -36.98 0.69 10.94
C TYR A 248 -36.00 -0.43 11.28
N ILE A 249 -35.02 -0.63 10.41
CA ILE A 249 -33.84 -1.46 10.69
C ILE A 249 -32.63 -0.55 10.82
N LEU A 250 -32.02 -0.56 12.00
CA LEU A 250 -30.67 -0.05 12.21
C LEU A 250 -29.68 -1.08 11.70
N GLU A 251 -28.94 -0.73 10.65
CA GLU A 251 -27.83 -1.52 10.12
C GLU A 251 -26.50 -0.88 10.50
N ILE A 252 -25.55 -1.66 11.01
CA ILE A 252 -24.18 -1.23 11.30
C ILE A 252 -23.23 -2.04 10.43
N ASP A 253 -22.34 -1.34 9.73
CA ASP A 253 -21.32 -1.93 8.86
C ASP A 253 -19.96 -1.27 9.03
N MET A 254 -18.92 -1.96 8.58
CA MET A 254 -17.60 -1.37 8.37
C MET A 254 -17.51 -0.70 7.00
N ILE A 255 -16.80 0.41 6.95
CA ILE A 255 -16.65 1.25 5.75
C ILE A 255 -15.17 1.47 5.53
N HIS A 256 -14.69 1.22 4.32
CA HIS A 256 -13.38 1.70 3.88
C HIS A 256 -13.57 3.02 3.14
N GLU A 257 -13.24 4.13 3.79
CA GLU A 257 -13.59 5.49 3.35
C GLU A 257 -13.09 5.78 1.93
N GLY A 258 -14.02 6.16 1.04
CA GLY A 258 -13.75 6.41 -0.39
C GLY A 258 -13.51 5.17 -1.24
N VAL A 259 -13.68 3.98 -0.68
CA VAL A 259 -13.49 2.71 -1.41
C VAL A 259 -14.80 1.95 -1.50
N THR A 260 -15.33 1.46 -0.38
CA THR A 260 -16.50 0.58 -0.37
C THR A 260 -17.02 0.37 1.04
N PHE A 261 -18.30 0.01 1.15
CA PHE A 261 -18.82 -0.64 2.33
C PHE A 261 -18.46 -2.13 2.33
N PHE A 262 -18.32 -2.73 3.51
CA PHE A 262 -17.93 -4.13 3.60
C PHE A 262 -19.05 -5.06 3.11
N TYR A 263 -20.33 -4.69 3.29
CA TYR A 263 -21.45 -5.49 2.77
C TYR A 263 -21.43 -5.61 1.23
N GLU A 264 -20.95 -4.58 0.50
CA GLU A 264 -20.83 -4.62 -0.96
C GLU A 264 -19.83 -5.68 -1.44
N LYS A 265 -18.92 -6.07 -0.53
CA LYS A 265 -17.92 -7.12 -0.73
C LYS A 265 -18.35 -8.46 -0.15
N GLY A 266 -19.56 -8.55 0.39
CA GLY A 266 -20.16 -9.77 0.94
C GLY A 266 -19.87 -10.02 2.41
N SER A 267 -19.43 -9.00 3.17
CA SER A 267 -19.38 -9.09 4.63
C SER A 267 -20.79 -9.07 5.23
N PRO A 268 -21.08 -9.85 6.28
CA PRO A 268 -22.30 -9.65 7.05
C PRO A 268 -22.28 -8.31 7.78
N THR A 269 -23.45 -7.69 7.91
CA THR A 269 -23.69 -6.49 8.73
C THR A 269 -24.42 -6.86 10.01
N PHE A 270 -24.35 -5.99 11.02
CA PHE A 270 -25.25 -6.09 12.17
C PHE A 270 -26.58 -5.41 11.83
N ARG A 271 -27.71 -6.04 12.19
CA ARG A 271 -29.04 -5.47 11.97
C ARG A 271 -29.91 -5.62 13.22
N ALA A 272 -30.59 -4.55 13.61
CA ALA A 272 -31.58 -4.55 14.68
C ALA A 272 -32.86 -3.82 14.24
N ARG A 273 -34.02 -4.38 14.58
CA ARG A 273 -35.30 -3.69 14.40
C ARG A 273 -35.49 -2.68 15.53
N VAL A 274 -35.85 -1.45 15.17
CA VAL A 274 -36.07 -0.36 16.11
C VAL A 274 -37.37 0.34 15.76
N ARG A 275 -38.25 0.47 16.74
CA ARG A 275 -39.45 1.29 16.63
C ARG A 275 -39.12 2.73 17.00
N VAL A 276 -39.40 3.66 16.10
CA VAL A 276 -39.26 5.10 16.33
C VAL A 276 -40.62 5.65 16.75
N GLU A 277 -40.67 6.20 17.96
CA GLU A 277 -41.85 6.83 18.55
C GLU A 277 -41.76 8.36 18.46
N PRO A 278 -42.89 9.09 18.57
CA PRO A 278 -42.91 10.55 18.57
C PRO A 278 -42.03 11.21 19.65
#